data_AF-A0A949FS33-F1
#
_entry.id   AF-A0A949FS33-F1
#
_cell.length_a   1.000
_cell.length_b   1.000
_cell.length_c   1.000
_cell.angle_alpha   90.00
_cell.angle_beta   90.00
_cell.angle_gamma   90.00
#
_symmetry.space_group_name_H-M   'P 1'
#
loop_
_entity.id
_entity.type
_entity.pdbx_description
1 polymer ?
#
loop_
_entity_poly.entity_id
_entity_poly.type
_entity_poly.pdbx_seq_one_letter_code
_entity_poly.pdbx_strand_id
1 'polypeptide(L)'
;VMHAAKGIARSILDESNDHHRQQLIHRLYWRIVQLPPTEEESRLAGLFLEKSLEKMPGSDRESLESALALAAHALLASSRFQYLD
;
A
#
# COMPACT_ATOMS: atom_id res chain seq x y z
N VAL A 1 -0.36 -11.07 -9.34
CA VAL A 1 -0.39 -9.72 -8.72
C VAL A 1 0.14 -9.75 -7.28
N MET A 2 -0.32 -10.67 -6.43
CA MET A 2 0.14 -10.76 -5.03
C MET A 2 1.67 -10.90 -4.84
N HIS A 3 2.37 -11.67 -5.68
CA HIS A 3 3.84 -11.76 -5.62
C HIS A 3 4.52 -10.40 -5.85
N ALA A 4 4.10 -9.66 -6.87
CA ALA A 4 4.58 -8.30 -7.14
C ALA A 4 4.23 -7.33 -6.01
N ALA A 5 3.02 -7.45 -5.45
CA ALA A 5 2.56 -6.63 -4.34
C ALA A 5 3.42 -6.79 -3.08
N LYS A 6 3.83 -8.03 -2.74
CA LYS A 6 4.77 -8.29 -1.65
C LYS A 6 6.15 -7.68 -1.91
N GLY A 7 6.65 -7.79 -3.13
CA GLY A 7 7.92 -7.15 -3.53
C GLY A 7 7.89 -5.63 -3.38
N ILE A 8 6.79 -5.00 -3.79
CA ILE A 8 6.57 -3.55 -3.64
C ILE A 8 6.51 -3.17 -2.16
N ALA A 9 5.73 -3.88 -1.35
CA ALA A 9 5.61 -3.62 0.08
C ALA A 9 6.96 -3.68 0.80
N ARG A 10 7.75 -4.71 0.53
CA ARG A 10 9.10 -4.87 1.09
C ARG A 10 10.03 -3.73 0.67
N SER A 11 10.09 -3.42 -0.62
CA SER A 11 10.88 -2.29 -1.14
C SER A 11 10.50 -0.97 -0.47
N ILE A 12 9.21 -0.69 -0.30
CA ILE A 12 8.74 0.54 0.38
C ILE A 12 9.20 0.57 1.84
N LEU A 13 9.13 -0.56 2.56
CA LEU A 13 9.55 -0.64 3.96
C LEU A 13 11.06 -0.62 4.15
N ASP A 14 11.84 -1.13 3.20
CA ASP A 14 13.30 -1.09 3.24
C ASP A 14 13.82 0.33 2.98
N GLU A 15 13.11 1.10 2.14
CA GLU A 15 13.45 2.49 1.79
C GLU A 15 12.89 3.54 2.77
N SER A 16 12.09 3.12 3.75
CA SER A 16 11.41 4.00 4.71
C SER A 16 11.99 3.81 6.11
N ASN A 17 12.78 4.78 6.56
CA ASN A 17 13.24 4.83 7.96
C ASN A 17 12.12 5.25 8.92
N ASP A 18 11.10 5.94 8.40
CA ASP A 18 9.88 6.32 9.11
C ASP A 18 8.69 5.59 8.47
N HIS A 19 7.99 4.78 9.26
CA HIS A 19 6.81 4.01 8.83
C HIS A 19 5.51 4.81 9.00
N HIS A 20 5.58 6.14 8.95
CA HIS A 20 4.40 7.00 8.93
C HIS A 20 3.44 6.59 7.80
N ARG A 21 2.22 6.21 8.19
CA ARG A 21 1.19 5.66 7.29
C ARG A 21 0.97 6.51 6.03
N GLN A 22 0.92 7.84 6.17
CA GLN A 22 0.75 8.77 5.05
C GLN A 22 1.90 8.66 4.02
N GLN A 23 3.15 8.58 4.48
CA GLN A 23 4.30 8.43 3.57
C GLN A 23 4.28 7.09 2.84
N LEU A 24 3.89 6.01 3.54
CA LEU A 24 3.78 4.68 2.93
C LEU A 24 2.71 4.65 1.83
N ILE A 25 1.56 5.30 2.05
CA ILE A 25 0.49 5.45 1.05
C ILE A 25 0.99 6.25 -0.16
N HIS A 26 1.63 7.40 0.06
CA HIS A 26 2.20 8.18 -1.04
C HIS A 26 3.21 7.38 -1.86
N ARG A 27 4.07 6.59 -1.22
CA ARG A 27 5.03 5.71 -1.90
C ARG A 27 4.34 4.61 -2.71
N LEU A 28 3.27 4.00 -2.18
CA LEU A 28 2.47 3.01 -2.92
C LEU A 28 1.90 3.61 -4.21
N TYR A 29 1.30 4.79 -4.11
CA TYR A 29 0.71 5.50 -5.25
C TYR A 29 1.76 5.87 -6.29
N TRP A 30 2.91 6.43 -5.87
CA TRP A 30 4.01 6.70 -6.80
C TRP A 30 4.54 5.44 -7.50
N ARG A 31 4.64 4.31 -6.79
CA ARG A 31 5.18 3.06 -7.35
C ARG A 31 4.23 2.40 -8.35
N ILE A 32 2.93 2.50 -8.10
CA ILE A 32 1.89 1.74 -8.83
C ILE A 32 1.15 2.60 -9.85
N VAL A 33 0.73 3.80 -9.46
CA VAL A 33 -0.12 4.70 -10.26
C VAL A 33 0.72 5.81 -10.91
N GLN A 34 1.96 6.03 -10.45
CA GLN A 34 2.86 7.09 -10.94
C GLN A 34 2.29 8.51 -10.79
N LEU A 35 1.37 8.69 -9.84
CA LEU A 35 0.77 9.97 -9.47
C LEU A 35 0.61 10.02 -7.95
N PRO A 36 0.64 11.22 -7.32
CA PRO A 36 0.27 11.36 -5.93
C PRO A 36 -1.22 11.03 -5.73
N PRO A 37 -1.61 10.45 -4.58
CA PRO A 37 -3.03 10.25 -4.28
C PRO A 37 -3.72 11.61 -4.08
N THR A 38 -5.00 11.68 -4.46
CA THR A 38 -5.91 12.73 -3.98
C THR A 38 -6.15 12.58 -2.46
N GLU A 39 -6.73 13.60 -1.83
CA GLU A 39 -7.07 13.55 -0.40
C GLU A 39 -8.01 12.38 -0.07
N GLU A 40 -9.03 12.16 -0.90
CA GLU A 40 -9.99 11.08 -0.70
C GLU A 40 -9.34 9.70 -0.91
N GLU A 41 -8.50 9.54 -1.92
CA GLU A 41 -7.71 8.32 -2.14
C GLU A 41 -6.77 8.02 -0.98
N SER A 42 -6.07 9.03 -0.47
CA SER A 42 -5.19 8.87 0.69
C SER A 42 -5.98 8.46 1.93
N ARG A 43 -7.14 9.09 2.16
CA ARG A 43 -8.05 8.75 3.26
C ARG A 43 -8.53 7.30 3.17
N LEU A 44 -9.00 6.86 2.01
CA LEU A 44 -9.48 5.49 1.78
C LEU A 44 -8.36 4.45 1.90
N ALA A 45 -7.18 4.72 1.32
CA ALA A 45 -6.02 3.87 1.45
C ALA A 45 -5.54 3.75 2.90
N GLY A 46 -5.60 4.84 3.66
CA GLY A 46 -5.29 4.87 5.10
C GLY A 46 -6.25 4.00 5.91
N LEU A 47 -7.55 4.15 5.69
CA LEU A 47 -8.57 3.31 6.33
C LEU A 47 -8.39 1.83 5.96
N PHE A 48 -8.11 1.53 4.70
CA PHE A 48 -7.87 0.17 4.25
C PHE A 48 -6.63 -0.45 4.94
N LEU A 49 -5.53 0.31 5.02
CA LEU A 49 -4.30 -0.14 5.67
C LEU A 49 -4.52 -0.37 7.17
N GLU A 50 -5.21 0.54 7.85
CA GLU A 50 -5.58 0.39 9.26
C GLU A 50 -6.45 -0.84 9.51
N LYS A 51 -7.51 -1.03 8.71
CA LYS A 51 -8.36 -2.22 8.80
C LYS A 51 -7.65 -3.52 8.47
N SER A 52 -6.62 -3.47 7.63
CA SER A 52 -5.79 -4.63 7.34
C SER A 52 -4.89 -4.97 8.53
N LEU A 53 -4.32 -3.96 9.19
CA LEU A 53 -3.50 -4.13 10.39
C LEU A 53 -4.30 -4.63 11.60
N GLU A 54 -5.54 -4.13 11.80
CA GLU A 54 -6.44 -4.60 12.88
C GLU A 54 -6.69 -6.13 12.83
N LYS A 55 -6.58 -6.73 11.65
CA LYS A 55 -6.80 -8.17 11.44
C LYS A 55 -5.53 -9.01 11.60
N MET A 56 -4.38 -8.38 11.81
CA MET A 56 -3.09 -9.08 11.91
C MET A 56 -2.65 -9.15 13.38
N PRO A 57 -2.29 -10.35 13.89
CA PRO A 57 -1.77 -10.47 15.23
C PRO A 57 -0.36 -9.88 15.32
N GLY A 58 -0.18 -8.85 16.14
CA GLY A 58 1.13 -8.24 16.42
C GLY A 58 1.37 -6.91 15.70
N SER A 59 2.26 -6.09 16.28
CA SER A 59 2.59 -4.73 15.81
C SER A 59 4.00 -4.66 15.20
N ASP A 60 4.46 -5.74 14.57
CA ASP A 60 5.80 -5.81 13.99
C ASP A 60 5.83 -5.45 12.49
N ARG A 61 7.05 -5.43 11.95
CA ARG A 61 7.32 -5.13 10.54
C ARG A 61 6.64 -6.11 9.59
N GLU A 62 6.42 -7.37 9.99
CA GLU A 62 5.83 -8.40 9.14
C GLU A 62 4.32 -8.18 8.94
N SER A 63 3.61 -7.78 10.01
CA SER A 63 2.23 -7.33 9.92
C SER A 63 2.10 -6.11 8.99
N LEU A 64 3.02 -5.14 9.12
CA LEU A 64 3.02 -3.97 8.24
C LEU A 64 3.33 -4.31 6.78
N GLU A 65 4.31 -5.18 6.52
CA GLU A 65 4.62 -5.68 5.17
C GLU A 65 3.41 -6.37 4.56
N SER A 66 2.73 -7.21 5.33
CA SER A 66 1.53 -7.92 4.88
C SER A 66 0.38 -6.97 4.58
N ALA A 67 0.13 -5.98 5.44
CA ALA A 67 -0.92 -4.99 5.22
C ALA A 67 -0.63 -4.09 4.01
N LEU A 68 0.62 -3.67 3.82
CA LEU A 68 1.04 -2.94 2.63
C LEU A 68 0.96 -3.78 1.36
N ALA A 69 1.25 -5.08 1.44
CA ALA A 69 1.10 -5.98 0.29
C ALA A 69 -0.37 -6.12 -0.12
N LEU A 70 -1.31 -6.14 0.84
CA LEU A 70 -2.74 -6.10 0.55
C LEU A 70 -3.14 -4.79 -0.13
N ALA A 71 -2.68 -3.65 0.38
CA ALA A 71 -2.96 -2.34 -0.22
C ALA A 71 -2.37 -2.22 -1.64
N ALA A 72 -1.12 -2.66 -1.83
CA ALA A 72 -0.47 -2.71 -3.13
C ALA A 72 -1.22 -3.62 -4.11
N HIS A 73 -1.72 -4.78 -3.66
CA HIS A 73 -2.52 -5.65 -4.50
C HIS A 73 -3.84 -4.99 -4.90
N ALA A 74 -4.55 -4.36 -3.96
CA ALA A 74 -5.79 -3.65 -4.26
C ALA A 74 -5.57 -2.53 -5.29
N LEU A 75 -4.50 -1.75 -5.13
CA LEU A 75 -4.15 -0.66 -6.03
C LEU A 75 -3.69 -1.14 -7.42
N LEU A 76 -2.93 -2.25 -7.49
CA LEU A 76 -2.58 -2.89 -8.76
C LEU A 76 -3.82 -3.46 -9.47
N ALA A 77 -4.79 -3.98 -8.72
CA ALA A 77 -6.02 -4.49 -9.28
C ALA A 77 -6.90 -3.36 -9.83
N SER A 78 -7.04 -2.24 -9.11
CA SER A 78 -7.83 -1.08 -9.56
C SER A 78 -7.18 -0.37 -10.77
N SER A 79 -5.86 -0.17 -10.75
CA SER A 79 -5.13 0.47 -11.86
C SER A 79 -5.14 -0.36 -13.14
N ARG A 80 -5.24 -1.70 -13.06
CA ARG A 80 -5.39 -2.56 -14.24
C ARG A 80 -6.67 -2.30 -15.02
N PHE A 81 -7.71 -1.76 -14.39
CA PHE A 81 -8.94 -1.35 -15.07
C PHE A 81 -8.87 0.08 -15.63
N GLN A 82 -7.81 0.85 -15.34
CA GLN A 82 -7.59 2.19 -15.92
C GLN A 82 -7.02 2.14 -17.35
N TYR A 83 -6.57 0.97 -17.82
CA TYR A 83 -6.05 0.77 -19.19
C TYR A 83 -7.10 0.18 -20.15
N LEU A 84 -8.36 0.09 -19.73
CA LEU A 84 -9.48 -0.29 -20.61
C LEU A 84 -10.16 0.99 -21.12
N ASP A 85 -9.45 1.73 -21.96
CA ASP A 85 -10.03 2.70 -22.90
C ASP A 85 -9.99 2.10 -24.31
#